data_AF-A0A7T8ECG1-F1
#
_entry.id   AF-A0A7T8ECG1-F1
#
_cell.length_a   1.000
_cell.length_b   1.000
_cell.length_c   1.000
_cell.angle_alpha   90.00
_cell.angle_beta   90.00
_cell.angle_gamma   90.00
#
_symmetry.space_group_name_H-M   'P 1'
#
loop_
_entity.id
_entity.type
_entity.pdbx_description
1 polymer ?
#
loop_
_entity_poly.entity_id
_entity_poly.type
_entity_poly.pdbx_seq_one_letter_code
_entity_poly.pdbx_strand_id
1 'polypeptide(L)'
;MDKDELLTRFQLRALSRYHSSPLTPAKLRAAAVLIALEPGLQGPELILTQRPKHLKAHPGQVSFPGGKPEAEDQNLIMTALREAEEEIGLAPDNVEIIGQLPNHPTFTGFEITPVLGWVKSPFEAKIDPAEVQELFRVPLTFLLEEENRHTAMFERRGHFYPVTFIPYRRHFIWGATAAIIDMLCRQLR
;
A
#
# COMPACT_ATOMS: atom_id res chain seq x y z
N MET A 1 17.14 -5.90 8.77
CA MET A 1 16.17 -6.88 8.24
C MET A 1 16.45 -7.08 6.78
N ASP A 2 16.79 -8.31 6.40
CA ASP A 2 16.96 -8.73 5.00
C ASP A 2 15.66 -9.40 4.48
N LYS A 3 15.70 -9.94 3.25
CA LYS A 3 14.55 -10.60 2.63
C LYS A 3 14.08 -11.81 3.43
N ASP A 4 14.99 -12.68 3.85
CA ASP A 4 14.65 -13.94 4.50
C ASP A 4 14.06 -13.71 5.90
N GLU A 5 14.61 -12.76 6.65
CA GLU A 5 14.04 -12.32 7.92
C GLU A 5 12.62 -11.74 7.72
N LEU A 6 12.43 -10.92 6.68
CA LEU A 6 11.12 -10.34 6.36
C LEU A 6 10.09 -11.44 6.04
N LEU A 7 10.44 -12.39 5.16
CA LEU A 7 9.60 -13.52 4.79
C LEU A 7 9.20 -14.33 6.01
N THR A 8 10.18 -14.68 6.84
CA THR A 8 9.98 -15.47 8.06
C THR A 8 9.00 -14.78 9.00
N ARG A 9 9.22 -13.49 9.28
CA ARG A 9 8.33 -12.72 10.17
C ARG A 9 6.92 -12.61 9.60
N PHE A 10 6.79 -12.32 8.30
CA PHE A 10 5.50 -12.18 7.65
C PHE A 10 4.67 -13.47 7.71
N GLN A 11 5.29 -14.63 7.47
CA GLN A 11 4.63 -15.94 7.48
C GLN A 11 4.23 -16.40 8.89
N LEU A 12 5.10 -16.20 9.89
CA LEU A 12 4.86 -16.67 11.25
C LEU A 12 3.85 -15.84 12.04
N ARG A 13 3.57 -14.60 11.60
CA ARG A 13 2.79 -13.61 12.37
C ARG A 13 1.54 -13.14 11.66
N ALA A 14 0.96 -13.99 10.82
CA ALA A 14 -0.26 -13.69 10.08
C ALA A 14 -1.31 -13.04 11.02
N LEU A 15 -1.67 -11.79 10.71
CA LEU A 15 -2.69 -11.09 11.47
C LEU A 15 -4.03 -11.81 11.26
N SER A 16 -4.69 -12.14 12.37
CA SER A 16 -6.06 -12.65 12.32
C SER A 16 -6.93 -11.65 11.55
N ARG A 17 -7.77 -12.13 10.62
CA ARG A 17 -8.67 -11.30 9.81
C ARG A 17 -9.38 -10.29 10.71
N TYR A 18 -9.05 -9.01 10.53
CA TYR A 18 -9.69 -7.93 11.27
C TYR A 18 -11.18 -7.93 10.89
N HIS A 19 -12.07 -8.22 11.84
CA HIS A 19 -13.50 -8.07 11.62
C HIS A 19 -13.84 -6.59 11.58
N SER A 20 -14.32 -6.11 10.44
CA SER A 20 -14.68 -4.71 10.21
C SER A 20 -15.80 -4.22 11.14
N SER A 21 -15.65 -2.97 11.59
CA SER A 21 -16.65 -2.15 12.30
C SER A 21 -17.99 -2.06 11.52
N PRO A 22 -19.16 -2.00 12.19
CA PRO A 22 -20.50 -2.17 11.58
C PRO A 22 -20.99 -1.05 10.64
N LEU A 23 -20.15 -0.08 10.26
CA LEU A 23 -20.54 1.05 9.41
C LEU A 23 -20.11 0.90 7.93
N THR A 24 -19.78 -0.32 7.50
CA THR A 24 -19.47 -0.61 6.09
C THR A 24 -20.74 -0.51 5.22
N PRO A 25 -20.70 0.20 4.07
CA PRO A 25 -21.77 0.16 3.08
C PRO A 25 -22.10 -1.28 2.66
N ALA A 26 -23.37 -1.55 2.34
CA ALA A 26 -23.90 -2.89 2.05
C ALA A 26 -23.23 -3.65 0.88
N LYS A 27 -22.36 -2.98 0.09
CA LYS A 27 -21.43 -3.62 -0.85
C LYS A 27 -20.24 -2.70 -1.13
N LEU A 28 -19.04 -3.06 -0.67
CA LEU A 28 -17.81 -2.36 -1.01
C LEU A 28 -17.35 -2.77 -2.42
N ARG A 29 -16.74 -1.84 -3.15
CA ARG A 29 -16.11 -2.13 -4.46
C ARG A 29 -14.72 -2.71 -4.22
N ALA A 30 -14.37 -3.77 -4.91
CA ALA A 30 -13.03 -4.33 -4.82
C ALA A 30 -11.98 -3.37 -5.41
N ALA A 31 -10.80 -3.36 -4.80
CA ALA A 31 -9.58 -2.74 -5.32
C ALA A 31 -8.39 -3.57 -4.82
N ALA A 32 -7.27 -3.50 -5.53
CA ALA A 32 -6.04 -4.18 -5.11
C ALA A 32 -4.85 -3.22 -5.23
N VAL A 33 -3.90 -3.35 -4.29
CA VAL A 33 -2.68 -2.55 -4.29
C VAL A 33 -1.46 -3.42 -4.08
N LEU A 34 -0.35 -3.05 -4.72
CA LEU A 34 0.93 -3.73 -4.57
C LEU A 34 1.79 -3.02 -3.52
N ILE A 35 2.05 -3.70 -2.41
CA ILE A 35 3.09 -3.36 -1.45
C ILE A 35 4.41 -3.92 -2.02
N ALA A 36 5.04 -3.16 -2.91
CA ALA A 36 6.30 -3.54 -3.55
C ALA A 36 7.50 -3.16 -2.67
N LEU A 37 8.18 -4.17 -2.12
CA LEU A 37 9.46 -4.02 -1.43
C LEU A 37 10.61 -4.39 -2.35
N GLU A 38 11.67 -3.59 -2.35
CA GLU A 38 12.88 -3.88 -3.11
C GLU A 38 14.14 -3.77 -2.23
N PRO A 39 15.27 -4.39 -2.63
CA PRO A 39 16.53 -4.21 -1.94
C PRO A 39 16.98 -2.74 -1.94
N GLY A 40 17.31 -2.20 -0.77
CA GLY A 40 17.89 -0.86 -0.61
C GLY A 40 19.19 -0.88 0.20
N LEU A 41 19.87 0.26 0.24
CA LEU A 41 21.20 0.39 0.87
C LEU A 41 21.20 0.10 2.38
N GLN A 42 20.08 0.34 3.06
CA GLN A 42 19.93 0.17 4.51
C GLN A 42 18.90 -0.91 4.87
N GLY A 43 18.59 -1.79 3.92
CA GLY A 43 17.51 -2.78 4.01
C GLY A 43 16.41 -2.52 2.98
N PRO A 44 15.29 -3.26 3.06
CA PRO A 44 14.20 -3.15 2.12
C PRO A 44 13.62 -1.73 2.06
N GLU A 45 13.28 -1.29 0.86
CA GLU A 45 12.60 -0.01 0.62
C GLU A 45 11.23 -0.28 0.01
N LEU A 46 10.22 0.45 0.50
CA LEU A 46 8.86 0.43 -0.02
C LEU A 46 8.71 1.44 -1.15
N ILE A 47 8.21 0.98 -2.29
CA ILE A 47 7.84 1.82 -3.43
C ILE A 47 6.47 2.43 -3.20
N LEU A 48 6.36 3.75 -3.32
CA LEU A 48 5.12 4.51 -3.28
C LEU A 48 5.05 5.50 -4.45
N THR A 49 3.83 5.87 -4.81
CA THR A 49 3.53 6.87 -5.83
C THR A 49 2.85 8.07 -5.21
N GLN A 50 3.00 9.24 -5.83
CA GLN A 50 2.21 10.42 -5.56
C GLN A 50 1.36 10.75 -6.79
N ARG A 51 0.04 10.87 -6.58
CA ARG A 51 -0.90 11.21 -7.65
C ARG A 51 -0.77 12.67 -8.07
N PRO A 52 -0.95 13.03 -9.36
CA PRO A 52 -0.98 14.41 -9.81
C PRO A 52 -2.05 15.24 -9.06
N LYS A 53 -1.69 16.49 -8.73
CA LYS A 53 -2.60 17.41 -8.02
C LYS A 53 -3.86 17.81 -8.80
N HIS A 54 -3.87 17.61 -10.11
CA HIS A 54 -4.98 18.01 -10.99
C HIS A 54 -6.09 16.94 -11.09
N LEU A 55 -5.89 15.75 -10.50
CA LEU A 55 -6.89 14.68 -10.55
C LEU A 55 -8.13 15.01 -9.72
N LYS A 56 -9.30 14.60 -10.23
CA LYS A 56 -10.59 14.79 -9.54
C LYS A 56 -10.69 14.03 -8.22
N ALA A 57 -10.05 12.86 -8.16
CA ALA A 57 -10.04 11.99 -7.00
C ALA A 57 -8.62 11.90 -6.42
N HIS A 58 -8.52 12.06 -5.10
CA HIS A 58 -7.27 11.91 -4.34
C HIS A 58 -6.08 12.75 -4.87
N PRO A 59 -6.27 14.04 -5.22
CA PRO A 59 -5.21 14.87 -5.78
C PRO A 59 -4.02 14.99 -4.82
N GLY A 60 -2.81 14.71 -5.31
CA GLY A 60 -1.58 14.85 -4.53
C GLY A 60 -1.39 13.80 -3.42
N GLN A 61 -2.31 12.84 -3.27
CA GLN A 61 -2.19 11.81 -2.24
C GLN A 61 -1.09 10.80 -2.58
N VAL A 62 -0.45 10.28 -1.54
CA VAL A 62 0.49 9.16 -1.65
C VAL A 62 -0.30 7.86 -1.62
N SER A 63 0.02 6.96 -2.55
CA SER A 63 -0.58 5.64 -2.70
C SER A 63 0.47 4.58 -2.98
N PHE A 64 0.09 3.33 -2.75
CA PHE A 64 0.71 2.20 -3.43
C PHE A 64 0.27 2.20 -4.91
N PRO A 65 1.05 1.60 -5.82
CA PRO A 65 0.53 1.24 -7.12
C PRO A 65 -0.68 0.31 -6.98
N GLY A 66 -1.73 0.55 -7.74
CA GLY A 66 -2.93 -0.27 -7.66
C GLY A 66 -4.22 0.44 -8.04
N GLY A 67 -5.25 -0.36 -8.30
CA GLY A 67 -6.51 0.13 -8.81
C GLY A 67 -7.63 -0.87 -8.69
N LYS A 68 -8.52 -0.87 -9.67
CA LYS A 68 -9.75 -1.69 -9.66
C LYS A 68 -9.54 -2.94 -10.49
N PRO A 69 -10.22 -4.05 -10.17
CA PRO A 69 -10.18 -5.21 -11.03
C PRO A 69 -10.84 -4.91 -12.38
N GLU A 70 -10.21 -5.41 -13.44
CA GLU A 70 -10.75 -5.45 -14.80
C GLU A 70 -11.27 -6.85 -15.14
N ALA A 71 -11.96 -7.00 -16.27
CA ALA A 71 -12.59 -8.27 -16.64
C ALA A 71 -11.56 -9.37 -16.94
N GLU A 72 -10.37 -8.96 -17.39
CA GLU A 72 -9.24 -9.79 -17.73
C GLU A 72 -8.43 -10.25 -16.50
N ASP A 73 -8.63 -9.60 -15.34
CA ASP A 73 -7.92 -9.93 -14.12
C ASP A 73 -8.43 -11.26 -13.53
N GLN A 74 -7.57 -12.28 -13.51
CA GLN A 74 -7.92 -13.60 -12.97
C GLN A 74 -8.19 -13.57 -11.45
N ASN A 75 -7.59 -12.62 -10.74
CA ASN A 75 -7.74 -12.39 -9.32
C ASN A 75 -7.14 -11.03 -8.92
N LEU A 76 -7.30 -10.64 -7.65
CA LEU A 76 -6.82 -9.34 -7.13
C LEU A 76 -5.29 -9.22 -7.07
N ILE A 77 -4.53 -10.34 -7.07
CA ILE A 77 -3.07 -10.28 -7.21
C ILE A 77 -2.73 -9.81 -8.63
N MET A 78 -3.40 -10.37 -9.66
CA MET A 78 -3.21 -9.94 -11.05
C MET A 78 -3.61 -8.48 -11.24
N THR A 79 -4.69 -8.02 -10.61
CA THR A 79 -5.04 -6.59 -10.60
C THR A 79 -3.90 -5.72 -10.05
N ALA A 80 -3.35 -6.06 -8.88
CA ALA A 80 -2.27 -5.28 -8.28
C ALA A 80 -1.00 -5.26 -9.16
N LEU A 81 -0.68 -6.37 -9.82
CA LEU A 81 0.48 -6.49 -10.71
C LEU A 81 0.29 -5.70 -12.01
N ARG A 82 -0.89 -5.82 -12.65
CA ARG A 82 -1.23 -5.07 -13.87
C ARG A 82 -1.16 -3.57 -13.63
N GLU A 83 -1.80 -3.09 -12.56
CA GLU A 83 -1.80 -1.67 -12.20
C GLU A 83 -0.38 -1.16 -11.89
N ALA A 84 0.47 -1.96 -11.24
CA ALA A 84 1.86 -1.59 -11.02
C ALA A 84 2.68 -1.55 -12.33
N GLU A 85 2.37 -2.41 -13.30
CA GLU A 85 2.99 -2.34 -14.62
C GLU A 85 2.54 -1.08 -15.37
N GLU A 86 1.25 -0.76 -15.37
CA GLU A 86 0.67 0.41 -16.04
C GLU A 86 1.16 1.73 -15.43
N GLU A 87 1.11 1.88 -14.10
CA GLU A 87 1.42 3.14 -13.44
C GLU A 87 2.92 3.46 -13.39
N ILE A 88 3.76 2.43 -13.20
CA ILE A 88 5.19 2.62 -12.89
C ILE A 88 6.14 1.75 -13.73
N GLY A 89 5.64 0.90 -14.62
CA GLY A 89 6.47 0.02 -15.46
C GLY A 89 7.07 -1.18 -14.73
N LEU A 90 6.53 -1.57 -13.58
CA LEU A 90 7.01 -2.72 -12.81
C LEU A 90 6.44 -4.02 -13.41
N ALA A 91 7.25 -4.70 -14.23
CA ALA A 91 6.84 -5.94 -14.89
C ALA A 91 6.41 -7.02 -13.87
N PRO A 92 5.28 -7.72 -14.09
CA PRO A 92 4.79 -8.76 -13.17
C PRO A 92 5.82 -9.85 -12.88
N ASP A 93 6.57 -10.27 -13.90
CA ASP A 93 7.63 -11.28 -13.78
C ASP A 93 8.83 -10.81 -12.95
N ASN A 94 8.95 -9.52 -12.63
CA ASN A 94 9.97 -9.00 -11.72
C ASN A 94 9.51 -9.00 -10.24
N VAL A 95 8.26 -9.39 -9.97
CA VAL A 95 7.70 -9.40 -8.61
C VAL A 95 7.51 -10.84 -8.14
N GLU A 96 8.11 -11.17 -7.00
CA GLU A 96 7.84 -12.40 -6.28
C GLU A 96 6.76 -12.14 -5.21
N ILE A 97 5.59 -12.76 -5.36
CA ILE A 97 4.49 -12.58 -4.41
C ILE A 97 4.79 -13.31 -3.10
N ILE A 98 4.79 -12.57 -2.00
CA ILE A 98 5.01 -13.08 -0.64
C ILE A 98 3.68 -13.51 -0.02
N GLY A 99 2.63 -12.72 -0.20
CA GLY A 99 1.32 -12.97 0.36
C GLY A 99 0.41 -11.75 0.34
N GLN A 100 -0.65 -11.78 1.15
CA GLN A 100 -1.63 -10.70 1.25
C GLN A 100 -1.81 -10.30 2.72
N LEU A 101 -2.03 -9.01 2.97
CA LEU A 101 -2.53 -8.54 4.26
C LEU A 101 -4.06 -8.67 4.31
N PRO A 102 -4.70 -8.62 5.50
CA PRO A 102 -6.14 -8.49 5.60
C PRO A 102 -6.71 -7.35 4.74
N ASN A 103 -7.91 -7.55 4.18
CA ASN A 103 -8.59 -6.52 3.39
C ASN A 103 -8.84 -5.25 4.23
N HIS A 104 -8.67 -4.09 3.60
CA HIS A 104 -8.84 -2.78 4.22
C HIS A 104 -10.06 -2.04 3.64
N PRO A 105 -11.18 -1.93 4.39
CA PRO A 105 -12.33 -1.14 3.96
C PRO A 105 -12.04 0.35 4.08
N THR A 106 -12.46 1.11 3.07
CA THR A 106 -12.23 2.56 2.99
C THR A 106 -13.53 3.34 3.09
N PHE A 107 -13.40 4.56 3.59
CA PHE A 107 -14.47 5.55 3.65
C PHE A 107 -14.99 6.05 2.29
N THR A 108 -14.30 5.69 1.21
CA THR A 108 -14.62 5.97 -0.20
C THR A 108 -15.37 4.81 -0.87
N GLY A 109 -15.74 3.77 -0.12
CA GLY A 109 -16.55 2.66 -0.61
C GLY A 109 -15.76 1.60 -1.38
N PHE A 110 -14.47 1.46 -1.07
CA PHE A 110 -13.63 0.36 -1.56
C PHE A 110 -13.25 -0.60 -0.44
N GLU A 111 -13.09 -1.86 -0.77
CA GLU A 111 -12.38 -2.86 0.01
C GLU A 111 -11.06 -3.16 -0.71
N ILE A 112 -9.95 -2.71 -0.13
CA ILE A 112 -8.62 -2.84 -0.72
C ILE A 112 -8.00 -4.16 -0.28
N THR A 113 -7.53 -4.96 -1.22
CA THR A 113 -6.68 -6.13 -0.98
C THR A 113 -5.21 -5.74 -1.14
N PRO A 114 -4.42 -5.68 -0.04
CA PRO A 114 -3.01 -5.34 -0.11
C PRO A 114 -2.17 -6.58 -0.38
N VAL A 115 -1.47 -6.60 -1.50
CA VAL A 115 -0.62 -7.70 -1.96
C VAL A 115 0.83 -7.36 -1.67
N LEU A 116 1.53 -8.18 -0.88
CA LEU A 116 2.94 -8.01 -0.59
C LEU A 116 3.79 -8.72 -1.65
N GLY A 117 4.66 -7.97 -2.31
CA GLY A 117 5.57 -8.46 -3.34
C GLY A 117 7.01 -8.01 -3.10
N TRP A 118 7.95 -8.86 -3.49
CA TRP A 118 9.38 -8.56 -3.51
C TRP A 118 9.86 -8.33 -4.94
N VAL A 119 10.45 -7.16 -5.21
CA VAL A 119 11.04 -6.82 -6.49
C VAL A 119 12.40 -7.51 -6.60
N LYS A 120 12.54 -8.41 -7.58
CA LYS A 120 13.70 -9.31 -7.70
C LYS A 120 14.93 -8.61 -8.26
N SER A 121 14.76 -7.60 -9.10
CA SER A 121 15.85 -6.88 -9.75
C SER A 121 15.51 -5.40 -9.93
N PRO A 122 16.52 -4.49 -9.92
CA PRO A 122 16.29 -3.09 -10.22
C PRO A 122 15.59 -2.92 -11.56
N PHE A 123 14.68 -1.95 -11.64
CA PHE A 123 13.98 -1.59 -12.87
C PHE A 123 14.02 -0.07 -13.08
N GLU A 124 13.95 0.33 -14.34
CA GLU A 124 13.75 1.73 -14.70
C GLU A 124 12.26 2.04 -14.66
N ALA A 125 11.85 2.97 -13.80
CA ALA A 125 10.45 3.34 -13.66
C ALA A 125 9.95 4.03 -14.93
N LYS A 126 8.84 3.52 -15.48
CA LYS A 126 8.11 4.14 -16.59
C LYS A 126 6.80 4.66 -16.04
N ILE A 127 6.80 5.95 -15.70
CA ILE A 127 5.67 6.60 -15.04
C ILE A 127 4.58 6.94 -16.05
N ASP A 128 3.34 6.52 -15.79
CA ASP A 128 2.18 7.11 -16.45
C ASP A 128 1.86 8.48 -15.82
N PRO A 129 2.09 9.60 -16.53
CA PRO A 129 1.86 10.94 -16.00
C PRO A 129 0.39 11.26 -15.74
N ALA A 130 -0.55 10.48 -16.30
CA ALA A 130 -1.98 10.65 -16.03
C ALA A 130 -2.34 10.17 -14.61
N GLU A 131 -1.70 9.12 -14.12
CA GLU A 131 -1.96 8.47 -12.84
C GLU A 131 -0.98 8.92 -11.75
N VAL A 132 0.29 9.10 -12.12
CA VAL A 132 1.42 9.23 -11.21
C VAL A 132 2.28 10.46 -11.57
N GLN A 133 2.48 11.32 -10.58
CA GLN A 133 3.37 12.48 -10.69
C GLN A 133 4.81 12.15 -10.25
N GLU A 134 4.96 11.31 -9.23
CA GLU A 134 6.25 10.98 -8.64
C GLU A 134 6.22 9.53 -8.12
N LEU A 135 7.31 8.79 -8.33
CA LEU A 135 7.61 7.55 -7.62
C LEU A 135 8.76 7.80 -6.64
N PHE A 136 8.61 7.31 -5.41
CA PHE A 136 9.65 7.43 -4.38
C PHE A 136 9.72 6.20 -3.49
N ARG A 137 10.80 6.13 -2.71
CA ARG A 137 11.15 5.00 -1.85
C ARG A 137 11.17 5.43 -0.40
N VAL A 138 10.61 4.59 0.47
CA VAL A 138 10.65 4.76 1.92
C VAL A 138 11.33 3.56 2.56
N PRO A 139 12.46 3.74 3.27
CA PRO A 139 13.10 2.65 3.99
C PRO A 139 12.13 1.96 4.95
N LEU A 140 12.06 0.63 4.89
CA LEU A 140 11.21 -0.14 5.79
C LEU A 140 11.65 0.02 7.25
N THR A 141 12.94 0.24 7.50
CA THR A 141 13.47 0.60 8.82
C THR A 141 12.82 1.87 9.36
N PHE A 142 12.73 2.94 8.56
CA PHE A 142 12.02 4.17 8.92
C PHE A 142 10.54 3.89 9.24
N LEU A 143 9.87 3.10 8.41
CA LEU A 143 8.47 2.76 8.61
C LEU A 143 8.23 1.93 9.86
N LEU A 144 9.19 1.08 10.26
CA LEU A 144 9.09 0.22 11.42
C LEU A 144 9.21 0.99 12.74
N GLU A 145 9.92 2.11 12.81
CA GLU A 145 9.99 2.95 14.03
C GLU A 145 8.61 3.54 14.37
N GLU A 146 8.12 3.33 15.61
CA GLU A 146 6.75 3.74 15.99
C GLU A 146 6.61 5.26 16.01
N GLU A 147 7.68 5.96 16.35
CA GLU A 147 7.75 7.42 16.47
C GLU A 147 7.47 8.10 15.12
N ASN A 148 7.65 7.39 14.00
CA ASN A 148 7.36 7.89 12.66
C ASN A 148 5.91 7.66 12.23
N ARG A 149 5.13 6.87 12.98
CA ARG A 149 3.71 6.55 12.68
C ARG A 149 2.81 7.20 13.72
N HIS A 150 2.26 8.35 13.38
CA HIS A 150 1.39 9.10 14.27
C HIS A 150 -0.07 8.76 14.04
N THR A 151 -0.89 8.88 15.09
CA THR A 151 -2.34 8.71 15.00
C THR A 151 -3.05 9.91 15.61
N ALA A 152 -4.06 10.42 14.92
CA ALA A 152 -4.96 11.45 15.44
C ALA A 152 -6.41 11.07 15.18
N MET A 153 -7.31 11.54 16.04
CA MET A 153 -8.74 11.31 15.90
C MET A 153 -9.34 12.35 14.96
N PHE A 154 -9.98 11.91 13.89
CA PHE A 154 -10.70 12.76 12.95
C PHE A 154 -12.20 12.55 13.05
N GLU A 155 -12.95 13.64 13.15
CA GLU A 155 -14.40 13.59 13.13
C GLU A 155 -14.91 13.44 11.69
N ARG A 156 -15.82 12.48 11.49
CA ARG A 156 -16.56 12.31 10.24
C ARG A 156 -18.00 11.88 10.57
N ARG A 157 -18.98 12.68 10.13
CA ARG A 157 -20.41 12.41 10.37
C ARG A 157 -20.71 12.15 11.85
N GLY A 158 -20.17 12.99 12.74
CA GLY A 158 -20.37 12.92 14.19
C GLY A 158 -19.67 11.76 14.90
N HIS A 159 -18.83 10.99 14.21
CA HIS A 159 -18.04 9.90 14.79
C HIS A 159 -16.55 10.19 14.65
N PHE A 160 -15.78 9.91 15.70
CA PHE A 160 -14.33 10.05 15.66
C PHE A 160 -13.66 8.75 15.25
N TYR A 161 -12.74 8.83 14.30
CA TYR A 161 -11.97 7.70 13.80
C TYR A 161 -10.48 7.98 13.92
N PRO A 162 -9.67 6.99 14.36
CA PRO A 162 -8.22 7.12 14.31
C PRO A 162 -7.76 7.14 12.85
N VAL A 163 -6.92 8.12 12.51
CA VAL A 163 -6.26 8.21 11.20
C VAL A 163 -4.76 8.25 11.42
N THR A 164 -4.07 7.30 10.78
CA THR A 164 -2.61 7.22 10.79
C THR A 164 -2.01 8.17 9.76
N PHE A 165 -0.92 8.82 10.12
CA PHE A 165 -0.11 9.63 9.22
C PHE A 165 1.39 9.40 9.47
N ILE A 166 2.15 9.40 8.38
CA ILE A 166 3.59 9.10 8.33
C ILE A 166 4.23 10.19 7.48
N PRO A 167 4.68 11.30 8.08
CA PRO A 167 5.44 12.33 7.39
C PRO A 167 6.79 11.77 6.97
N TYR A 168 7.15 11.88 5.71
CA TYR A 168 8.44 11.43 5.20
C TYR A 168 9.00 12.41 4.18
N ARG A 169 10.07 13.12 4.55
CA ARG A 169 10.67 14.19 3.75
C ARG A 169 9.61 15.21 3.30
N ARG A 170 9.35 15.33 2.00
CA ARG A 170 8.33 16.22 1.41
C ARG A 170 6.96 15.57 1.26
N HIS A 171 6.87 14.26 1.52
CA HIS A 171 5.68 13.46 1.31
C HIS A 171 4.92 13.32 2.63
N PHE A 172 3.59 13.41 2.54
CA PHE A 172 2.71 13.19 3.67
C PHE A 172 1.86 11.96 3.38
N ILE A 173 2.19 10.84 4.01
CA ILE A 173 1.51 9.56 3.80
C ILE A 173 0.40 9.45 4.84
N TRP A 174 -0.84 9.25 4.43
CA TRP A 174 -1.99 9.24 5.35
C TRP A 174 -3.14 8.40 4.80
N GLY A 175 -4.20 8.23 5.59
CA GLY A 175 -5.41 7.52 5.17
C GLY A 175 -5.16 6.03 4.95
N ALA A 176 -5.76 5.47 3.89
CA ALA A 176 -5.70 4.03 3.60
C ALA A 176 -4.24 3.54 3.42
N THR A 177 -3.40 4.33 2.74
CA THR A 177 -1.99 4.01 2.53
C THR A 177 -1.26 3.85 3.87
N ALA A 178 -1.37 4.83 4.77
CA ALA A 178 -0.73 4.79 6.08
C ALA A 178 -1.29 3.67 6.97
N ALA A 179 -2.60 3.40 6.91
CA ALA A 179 -3.22 2.31 7.65
C ALA A 179 -2.74 0.93 7.20
N ILE A 180 -2.56 0.71 5.89
CA ILE A 180 -2.00 -0.53 5.35
C ILE A 180 -0.51 -0.67 5.72
N ILE A 181 0.26 0.43 5.69
CA ILE A 181 1.65 0.43 6.16
C ILE A 181 1.73 0.07 7.64
N ASP A 182 0.86 0.63 8.49
CA ASP A 182 0.84 0.30 9.92
C ASP A 182 0.49 -1.19 10.15
N MET A 183 -0.46 -1.73 9.36
CA MET A 183 -0.79 -3.16 9.39
C MET A 183 0.41 -4.04 9.00
N LEU A 184 1.14 -3.68 7.94
CA LEU A 184 2.39 -4.36 7.56
C LEU A 184 3.41 -4.32 8.70
N CYS A 185 3.62 -3.13 9.29
CA CYS A 185 4.59 -2.95 10.38
C CYS A 185 4.25 -3.79 11.61
N ARG A 186 2.96 -3.88 11.97
CA ARG A 186 2.49 -4.74 13.08
C ARG A 186 2.71 -6.22 12.79
N GLN A 187 2.50 -6.67 11.55
CA GLN A 187 2.74 -8.07 11.17
C GLN A 187 4.23 -8.42 11.17
N LEU A 188 5.11 -7.46 10.86
CA LEU A 188 6.56 -7.66 10.84
C LEU A 188 7.24 -7.50 12.22
N ARG A 189 6.49 -7.19 13.29
CA ARG A 189 6.99 -6.96 14.66
C ARG A 189 6.63 -8.08 15.61
#